data_AF-A0A0G0G3V1-F1
#
_entry.id   AF-A0A0G0G3V1-F1
#
_cell.length_a   1.000
_cell.length_b   1.000
_cell.length_c   1.000
_cell.angle_alpha   90.00
_cell.angle_beta   90.00
_cell.angle_gamma   90.00
#
_symmetry.space_group_name_H-M   'P 1'
#
loop_
_entity.id
_entity.type
_entity.pdbx_description
1 polymer ?
#
loop_
_entity_poly.entity_id
_entity_poly.type
_entity_poly.pdbx_seq_one_letter_code
_entity_poly.pdbx_strand_id
1 'polypeptide(L)'
;MNDTFTDLYNEFMVFVEKGDEAGARKFLVDNLTKFPKDMQDKLTFAFFEEALTDEAKSIEAIAEMQKQGLEAMGQIDKAKKTIDDQAKIKDLKAKLSK
;
A
#
# COMPACT_ATOMS: atom_id res chain seq x y z
N MET A 1 5.54 -10.80 -43.17
CA MET A 1 6.07 -10.55 -41.82
C MET A 1 5.26 -9.42 -41.23
N ASN A 2 4.31 -9.70 -40.33
CA ASN A 2 3.71 -8.79 -39.30
C ASN A 2 2.31 -9.19 -38.79
N ASP A 3 1.73 -10.31 -39.23
CA ASP A 3 0.39 -10.70 -38.76
C ASP A 3 0.37 -11.03 -37.26
N THR A 4 1.36 -11.76 -36.76
CA THR A 4 1.36 -12.28 -35.38
C THR A 4 1.42 -11.20 -34.30
N PHE A 5 2.13 -10.09 -34.56
CA PHE A 5 2.19 -8.98 -33.59
C PHE A 5 0.91 -8.13 -33.63
N THR A 6 0.36 -7.93 -34.83
CA THR A 6 -0.91 -7.23 -35.02
C THR A 6 -2.04 -8.00 -34.34
N ASP A 7 -2.03 -9.34 -34.44
CA ASP A 7 -2.98 -10.22 -33.78
C ASP A 7 -2.86 -10.13 -32.25
N LEU A 8 -1.65 -10.21 -31.70
CA LEU A 8 -1.43 -10.04 -30.25
C LEU A 8 -1.89 -8.68 -29.73
N TYR A 9 -1.65 -7.62 -30.50
CA TYR A 9 -2.10 -6.27 -30.16
C TYR A 9 -3.63 -6.19 -30.17
N ASN A 10 -4.28 -6.73 -31.19
CA ASN A 10 -5.74 -6.74 -31.29
C ASN A 10 -6.38 -7.56 -30.17
N GLU A 11 -5.81 -8.72 -29.84
CA GLU A 11 -6.25 -9.54 -28.70
C GLU A 11 -6.09 -8.80 -27.37
N PHE A 12 -4.98 -8.09 -27.18
CA PHE A 12 -4.79 -7.24 -25.99
C PHE A 12 -5.83 -6.11 -25.92
N MET A 13 -6.10 -5.44 -27.04
CA MET A 13 -7.06 -4.33 -27.10
C MET A 13 -8.47 -4.74 -26.71
N VAL A 14 -8.88 -5.99 -26.94
CA VAL A 14 -10.18 -6.50 -26.48
C VAL A 14 -10.32 -6.41 -24.96
N PHE A 15 -9.25 -6.62 -24.19
CA PHE A 15 -9.28 -6.48 -22.73
C PHE A 15 -9.32 -5.00 -22.32
N VAL A 16 -8.55 -4.16 -23.01
CA VAL A 16 -8.51 -2.70 -22.77
C VAL A 16 -9.88 -2.06 -23.01
N GLU A 17 -10.53 -2.37 -24.13
CA GLU A 17 -11.85 -1.84 -24.49
C GLU A 17 -12.94 -2.25 -23.50
N LYS A 18 -12.78 -3.41 -22.85
CA LYS A 18 -13.69 -3.90 -21.80
C LYS A 18 -13.39 -3.33 -20.42
N GLY A 19 -12.29 -2.59 -20.25
CA GLY A 19 -11.80 -2.16 -18.94
C GLY A 19 -11.37 -3.33 -18.05
N ASP A 20 -11.06 -4.50 -18.63
CA ASP A 20 -10.67 -5.70 -17.91
C ASP A 20 -9.15 -5.69 -17.67
N GLU A 21 -8.73 -4.93 -16.66
CA GLU A 21 -7.32 -4.77 -16.30
C GLU A 21 -6.67 -6.09 -15.86
N ALA A 22 -7.40 -6.92 -15.11
CA ALA A 22 -6.91 -8.22 -14.67
C ALA A 22 -6.72 -9.19 -15.84
N GLY A 23 -7.67 -9.22 -16.78
CA GLY A 23 -7.56 -9.98 -18.02
C GLY A 23 -6.43 -9.51 -18.91
N ALA A 24 -6.28 -8.18 -19.07
CA ALA A 24 -5.19 -7.57 -19.82
C ALA A 24 -3.81 -7.94 -19.23
N ARG A 25 -3.67 -7.86 -17.91
CA ARG A 25 -2.45 -8.24 -17.19
C ARG A 25 -2.12 -9.72 -17.41
N LYS A 26 -3.10 -10.59 -17.24
CA LYS A 26 -2.94 -12.03 -17.45
C LYS A 26 -2.53 -12.34 -18.89
N PHE A 27 -3.15 -11.68 -19.87
CA PHE A 27 -2.81 -11.84 -21.28
C PHE A 27 -1.35 -11.48 -21.57
N LEU A 28 -0.87 -10.35 -21.04
CA LEU A 28 0.51 -9.90 -21.24
C LEU A 28 1.53 -10.90 -20.66
N VAL A 29 1.25 -11.45 -19.47
CA VAL A 29 2.12 -12.45 -18.83
C VAL A 29 2.10 -13.78 -19.60
N ASP A 30 0.92 -14.31 -19.91
CA ASP A 30 0.75 -15.61 -20.57
C ASP A 30 1.33 -15.60 -22.01
N ASN A 31 1.40 -14.43 -22.64
CA ASN A 31 1.92 -14.26 -24.00
C ASN A 31 3.27 -13.53 -24.07
N LEU A 32 3.93 -13.27 -22.93
CA LEU A 32 5.15 -12.45 -22.88
C LEU A 32 6.19 -12.89 -23.91
N THR A 33 6.49 -14.19 -23.98
CA THR A 33 7.51 -14.74 -24.89
C THR A 33 7.17 -14.61 -26.37
N LYS A 34 5.91 -14.31 -26.71
CA LYS A 34 5.44 -14.13 -28.10
C LYS A 34 5.65 -12.70 -28.60
N PHE A 35 5.90 -11.74 -27.70
CA PHE A 35 6.23 -10.38 -28.08
C PHE A 35 7.67 -10.28 -28.59
N PRO A 36 7.99 -9.26 -29.41
CA PRO A 36 9.37 -8.87 -29.70
C PRO A 36 10.18 -8.66 -28.42
N LYS A 37 11.48 -8.99 -28.46
CA LYS A 37 12.33 -8.99 -27.26
C LYS A 37 12.41 -7.63 -26.56
N ASP A 38 12.43 -6.54 -27.32
CA ASP A 38 12.39 -5.18 -26.79
C ASP A 38 11.10 -4.88 -26.03
N MET A 39 9.97 -5.44 -26.47
CA MET A 39 8.69 -5.35 -25.76
C MET A 39 8.66 -6.24 -24.53
N GLN A 40 9.27 -7.44 -24.57
CA GLN A 40 9.40 -8.29 -23.39
C GLN A 40 10.16 -7.58 -22.26
N ASP A 41 11.28 -6.94 -22.60
CA ASP A 41 12.11 -6.23 -21.63
C ASP A 41 11.34 -5.04 -21.04
N LYS A 42 10.63 -4.27 -21.87
CA LYS A 42 9.79 -3.13 -21.41
C LYS A 42 8.64 -3.59 -20.50
N LEU A 43 7.93 -4.65 -20.87
CA LEU A 43 6.82 -5.19 -20.07
C LEU A 43 7.34 -5.72 -18.73
N THR A 44 8.47 -6.43 -18.74
CA THR A 44 9.11 -6.94 -17.52
C THR A 44 9.49 -5.79 -16.59
N PHE A 45 10.09 -4.73 -17.13
CA PHE A 45 10.47 -3.57 -16.34
C PHE A 45 9.24 -2.83 -15.78
N ALA A 46 8.19 -2.65 -16.58
CA ALA A 46 6.95 -2.01 -16.12
C ALA A 46 6.27 -2.80 -14.98
N PHE A 47 6.18 -4.14 -15.09
CA PHE A 47 5.64 -4.97 -14.00
C PHE A 47 6.51 -4.92 -12.74
N PHE A 48 7.83 -4.82 -12.91
CA PHE A 48 8.74 -4.66 -11.77
C PHE A 48 8.56 -3.30 -11.08
N GLU A 49 8.48 -2.20 -11.83
CA GLU A 49 8.22 -0.86 -11.29
C GLU A 49 6.86 -0.76 -10.59
N GLU A 50 5.83 -1.38 -11.16
CA GLU A 50 4.51 -1.50 -10.53
C GLU A 50 4.62 -2.20 -9.17
N ALA A 51 5.26 -3.38 -9.13
CA ALA A 51 5.43 -4.13 -7.89
C ALA A 51 6.25 -3.37 -6.83
N LEU A 52 7.31 -2.66 -7.24
CA LEU A 52 8.09 -1.81 -6.34
C LEU A 52 7.27 -0.64 -5.80
N THR A 53 6.43 -0.03 -6.65
CA THR A 53 5.58 1.10 -6.26
C THR A 53 4.53 0.65 -5.24
N ASP A 54 3.92 -0.51 -5.45
CA ASP A 54 2.93 -1.06 -4.52
C ASP A 54 3.56 -1.45 -3.18
N GLU A 55 4.76 -2.05 -3.20
CA GLU A 55 5.51 -2.33 -1.98
C GLU A 55 5.90 -1.04 -1.24
N ALA A 56 6.34 0.00 -1.98
CA ALA A 56 6.69 1.29 -1.38
C ALA A 56 5.46 1.96 -0.72
N LYS A 57 4.29 1.94 -1.37
CA LYS A 57 3.03 2.43 -0.78
C LYS A 57 2.66 1.64 0.47
N SER A 58 2.85 0.31 0.46
CA SER A 58 2.61 -0.55 1.62
C SER A 58 3.51 -0.15 2.81
N ILE A 59 4.80 0.08 2.56
CA ILE A 59 5.76 0.52 3.58
C ILE A 59 5.37 1.89 4.14
N GLU A 60 4.99 2.84 3.29
CA GLU A 60 4.54 4.16 3.73
C GLU A 60 3.28 4.08 4.60
N ALA A 61 2.30 3.26 4.20
CA ALA A 61 1.09 3.03 4.98
C ALA A 61 1.38 2.39 6.35
N ILE A 62 2.33 1.44 6.41
CA ILE A 62 2.78 0.82 7.67
C ILE A 62 3.45 1.86 8.57
N ALA A 63 4.33 2.70 8.01
CA ALA A 63 5.02 3.75 8.77
C ALA A 63 4.04 4.76 9.37
N GLU A 64 3.02 5.19 8.60
CA GLU A 64 2.00 6.11 9.08
C GLU A 64 1.14 5.47 10.20
N MET A 65 0.74 4.21 10.05
CA MET A 65 0.04 3.48 11.14
C MET A 65 0.89 3.40 12.41
N GLN A 66 2.18 3.13 12.30
CA GLN A 66 3.08 3.07 13.46
C GLN A 66 3.20 4.44 14.15
N LYS A 67 3.31 5.52 13.37
CA LYS A 67 3.35 6.88 13.90
C LYS A 67 2.06 7.22 14.66
N GLN A 68 0.90 6.95 14.07
CA GLN A 68 -0.40 7.17 14.72
C GLN A 68 -0.54 6.32 16.00
N GLY A 69 -0.05 5.08 15.99
CA GLY A 69 0.01 4.21 17.16
C GLY A 69 0.85 4.81 18.30
N LEU A 70 2.05 5.31 18.00
CA LEU A 70 2.92 5.97 18.98
C LEU A 70 2.30 7.25 19.55
N GLU A 71 1.65 8.06 18.70
CA GLU A 71 0.94 9.26 19.14
C GLU A 71 -0.22 8.91 20.10
N ALA A 72 -1.02 7.89 19.77
CA ALA A 72 -2.10 7.40 20.61
C ALA A 72 -1.58 6.88 21.97
N MET A 73 -0.48 6.12 21.97
CA MET A 73 0.16 5.67 23.22
C MET A 73 0.62 6.85 24.09
N GLY A 74 1.22 7.87 23.47
CA GLY A 74 1.61 9.10 24.17
C GLY A 74 0.43 9.86 24.79
N GLN A 75 -0.74 9.86 24.13
CA GLN A 75 -1.96 10.44 24.70
C GLN A 75 -2.48 9.64 25.90
N ILE A 76 -2.46 8.30 25.82
CA ILE A 76 -2.87 7.42 26.91
C ILE A 76 -1.98 7.62 28.14
N ASP A 77 -0.66 7.73 27.97
CA ASP A 77 0.25 7.95 29.10
C ASP A 77 0.05 9.32 29.76
N LYS A 78 -0.23 10.37 28.98
CA LYS A 78 -0.62 11.68 29.52
C LYS A 78 -1.92 11.61 30.32
N ALA A 79 -2.92 10.86 29.82
CA ALA A 79 -4.18 10.68 30.52
C ALA A 79 -3.99 9.92 31.84
N LYS A 80 -3.20 8.84 31.85
CA LYS A 80 -2.84 8.10 33.07
C LYS A 80 -2.16 9.00 34.10
N LYS A 81 -1.17 9.79 33.68
CA LYS A 81 -0.47 10.72 34.56
C LYS A 81 -1.42 11.75 35.17
N THR A 82 -2.36 12.26 34.37
CA THR A 82 -3.39 13.19 34.86
C THR A 82 -4.28 12.55 35.92
N ILE A 83 -4.71 11.30 35.70
CA ILE A 83 -5.51 10.54 36.67
C ILE A 83 -4.72 10.33 37.98
N ASP A 84 -3.46 9.94 37.90
CA ASP A 84 -2.58 9.75 39.06
C ASP A 84 -2.38 11.06 39.84
N ASP A 85 -2.15 12.16 39.15
CA ASP A 85 -1.97 13.47 39.78
C ASP A 85 -3.27 13.95 40.46
N GLN A 86 -4.44 13.72 39.84
CA GLN A 86 -5.74 13.99 40.46
C GLN A 86 -5.97 13.13 41.71
N ALA A 87 -5.59 11.85 41.68
CA ALA A 87 -5.69 10.96 42.83
C ALA A 87 -4.82 11.46 44.01
N LYS A 88 -3.56 11.87 43.74
CA LYS A 88 -2.67 12.45 44.75
C LYS A 88 -3.24 13.74 45.36
N ILE A 89 -3.81 14.63 44.53
CA ILE A 89 -4.42 15.88 45.01
C ILE A 89 -5.61 15.58 45.93
N LYS A 90 -6.46 14.62 45.56
CA LYS A 90 -7.62 14.22 46.37
C LYS A 90 -7.19 13.68 47.74
N ASP A 91 -6.13 12.86 47.76
CA ASP A 91 -5.58 12.27 48.98
C ASP A 91 -4.96 13.32 49.92
N LEU A 92 -4.25 14.30 49.35
CA LEU A 92 -3.71 15.45 50.10
C LEU A 92 -4.82 16.33 50.72
N LYS A 93 -5.88 16.61 49.96
CA LYS A 93 -7.04 17.37 50.47
C LYS A 93 -7.73 16.65 51.64
N ALA A 94 -7.87 15.32 51.56
CA ALA A 94 -8.45 14.53 52.63
C ALA A 94 -7.62 14.57 53.93
N LYS A 95 -6.29 14.62 53.81
CA LYS A 95 -5.36 14.72 54.96
C LYS A 95 -5.35 16.11 55.61
N LEU A 96 -5.57 17.18 54.85
CA LEU A 96 -5.62 18.57 55.36
C LEU A 96 -6.98 18.94 55.97
N SER A 97 -8.02 18.14 55.75
CA SER A 97 -9.38 18.38 56.25
C SER A 97 -9.69 17.61 57.55
N LYS A 98 -8.69 16.94 58.12
CA LYS A 98 -8.71 16.29 59.43
C LYS A 98 -7.83 17.07 60.40
#